data_AF-A0A915EK35-F1
#
_entry.id   AF-A0A915EK35-F1
#
_cell.length_a   1.000
_cell.length_b   1.000
_cell.length_c   1.000
_cell.angle_alpha   90.00
_cell.angle_beta   90.00
_cell.angle_gamma   90.00
#
_symmetry.space_group_name_H-M   'P 1'
#
loop_
_entity.id
_entity.type
_entity.pdbx_description
1 polymer ?
#
loop_
_entity_poly.entity_id
_entity_poly.type
_entity_poly.pdbx_seq_one_letter_code
_entity_poly.pdbx_strand_id
1 'polypeptide(L)'
;MNQIQANYASDGSDSDEVVSQSRKRKAYSTDWKLEVVKFANEVSVHAASKKYKIDRQNVRQWKNNVKKLLLLKESSTAGKGKKRLPGGGRQLSFKELDNELAKWVREQRQKKFKVSRQIIQRQAEKMFNTEEEGTEFMVCVECFGL
;
A
#
# COMPACT_ATOMS: atom_id res chain seq x y z
N MET A 1 -34.66 30.28 65.84
CA MET A 1 -34.59 28.82 65.76
C MET A 1 -34.27 28.44 64.32
N ASN A 2 -33.04 27.94 64.13
CA ASN A 2 -32.56 26.91 63.20
C ASN A 2 -32.86 27.11 61.70
N GLN A 3 -31.91 27.60 60.89
CA GLN A 3 -30.78 26.86 60.28
C GLN A 3 -31.16 25.49 59.68
N ILE A 4 -31.17 25.43 58.35
CA ILE A 4 -30.82 24.23 57.58
C ILE A 4 -29.75 24.64 56.57
N GLN A 5 -28.53 24.16 56.80
CA GLN A 5 -27.46 24.05 55.81
C GLN A 5 -27.72 22.82 54.94
N ALA A 6 -27.51 22.92 53.63
CA ALA A 6 -27.21 21.77 52.78
C ALA A 6 -26.57 22.19 51.44
N ASN A 7 -25.24 22.23 51.45
CA ASN A 7 -24.31 21.62 50.48
C ASN A 7 -24.46 21.95 48.98
N TYR A 8 -23.59 22.86 48.53
CA TYR A 8 -23.06 22.88 47.16
C TYR A 8 -22.33 21.57 46.89
N ALA A 9 -22.86 20.74 45.98
CA ALA A 9 -22.15 19.58 45.47
C ALA A 9 -21.02 20.07 44.54
N SER A 10 -19.79 19.92 45.03
CA SER A 10 -18.57 19.85 44.24
C SER A 10 -18.66 18.65 43.30
N ASP A 11 -19.10 18.86 42.06
CA ASP A 11 -18.95 17.84 41.02
C ASP A 11 -17.50 17.83 40.57
N GLY A 12 -16.86 16.69 40.79
CA GLY A 12 -15.46 16.46 40.56
C GLY A 12 -15.14 16.56 39.07
N SER A 13 -13.98 17.16 38.81
CA SER A 13 -13.19 16.90 37.62
C SER A 13 -13.12 15.40 37.33
N ASP A 14 -13.87 14.92 36.34
CA ASP A 14 -13.54 13.71 35.60
C ASP A 14 -13.13 14.12 34.19
N SER A 15 -11.86 14.51 34.08
CA SER A 15 -11.19 14.66 32.80
C SER A 15 -11.07 13.27 32.20
N ASP A 16 -12.11 12.84 31.50
CA ASP A 16 -12.08 11.67 30.62
C ASP A 16 -10.97 11.91 29.57
N GLU A 17 -9.77 11.40 29.86
CA GLU A 17 -8.74 11.19 28.87
C GLU A 17 -9.31 10.21 27.83
N VAL A 18 -9.91 10.77 26.76
CA VAL A 18 -10.24 10.05 25.55
C VAL A 18 -8.96 9.59 24.88
N VAL A 19 -8.44 8.45 25.34
CA VAL A 19 -7.38 7.70 24.68
C VAL A 19 -7.93 7.28 23.31
N SER A 20 -7.63 8.11 22.29
CA SER A 20 -8.04 7.87 20.91
C SER A 20 -7.28 6.66 20.34
N GLN A 21 -7.79 5.46 20.61
CA GLN A 21 -7.28 4.26 19.95
C GLN A 21 -7.55 4.39 18.45
N SER A 22 -6.49 4.66 17.67
CA SER A 22 -6.61 4.79 16.22
C SER A 22 -7.23 3.52 15.62
N ARG A 23 -8.35 3.67 14.90
CA ARG A 23 -9.02 2.54 14.27
C ARG A 23 -8.11 1.93 13.20
N LYS A 24 -7.62 0.71 13.44
CA LYS A 24 -6.82 -0.05 12.48
C LYS A 24 -7.62 -0.25 11.18
N ARG A 25 -6.99 0.00 10.03
CA ARG A 25 -7.63 -0.19 8.71
C ARG A 25 -7.91 -1.68 8.48
N LYS A 26 -9.16 -2.00 8.14
CA LYS A 26 -9.57 -3.38 7.79
C LYS A 26 -9.05 -3.77 6.42
N ALA A 27 -8.49 -4.98 6.31
CA ALA A 27 -8.06 -5.57 5.05
C ALA A 27 -9.03 -6.69 4.65
N TYR A 28 -9.53 -6.64 3.42
CA TYR A 28 -10.52 -7.60 2.90
C TYR A 28 -9.94 -8.47 1.79
N SER A 29 -10.31 -9.76 1.75
CA SER A 29 -9.93 -10.67 0.67
C SER A 29 -10.63 -10.31 -0.63
N THR A 30 -10.05 -10.73 -1.75
CA THR A 30 -10.63 -10.52 -3.10
C THR A 30 -11.96 -11.24 -3.24
N ASP A 31 -12.06 -12.50 -2.80
CA ASP A 31 -13.29 -13.29 -2.85
C ASP A 31 -14.43 -12.64 -2.09
N TRP A 32 -14.16 -12.17 -0.88
CA TRP A 32 -15.16 -11.52 -0.07
C TRP A 32 -15.63 -10.19 -0.67
N LYS A 33 -14.72 -9.39 -1.27
CA LYS A 33 -15.12 -8.17 -1.99
C LYS A 33 -16.04 -8.49 -3.17
N LEU A 34 -15.77 -9.58 -3.90
CA LEU A 34 -16.60 -10.02 -5.02
C LEU A 34 -17.98 -10.49 -4.55
N GLU A 35 -18.08 -11.19 -3.42
CA GLU A 35 -19.35 -11.58 -2.81
C GLU A 35 -20.20 -10.35 -2.45
N VAL A 36 -19.59 -9.36 -1.78
CA VAL A 36 -20.25 -8.10 -1.42
C VAL A 36 -20.75 -7.36 -2.67
N VAL A 37 -19.94 -7.33 -3.72
CA VAL A 37 -20.34 -6.72 -5.01
C VAL A 37 -21.51 -7.47 -5.64
N LYS A 38 -21.50 -8.80 -5.64
CA LYS A 38 -22.60 -9.61 -6.18
C LYS A 38 -23.92 -9.24 -5.50
N PHE A 39 -23.93 -9.23 -4.18
CA PHE A 39 -25.10 -8.81 -3.39
C PHE A 39 -25.51 -7.35 -3.67
N ALA A 40 -24.54 -6.43 -3.83
CA ALA A 40 -24.82 -5.04 -4.13
C ALA A 40 -25.40 -4.80 -5.54
N ASN A 41 -25.14 -5.72 -6.48
CA ASN A 41 -25.72 -5.69 -7.82
C ASN A 41 -27.13 -6.30 -7.85
N GLU A 42 -27.38 -7.32 -7.03
CA GLU A 42 -28.70 -7.95 -6.88
C GLU A 42 -29.69 -7.04 -6.13
N VAL A 43 -29.24 -6.38 -5.06
CA VAL A 43 -30.12 -5.59 -4.17
C VAL A 43 -29.80 -4.10 -4.28
N SER A 44 -28.78 -3.64 -3.57
CA SER A 44 -28.27 -2.27 -3.65
C SER A 44 -27.00 -2.10 -2.82
N VAL A 45 -26.25 -1.02 -3.09
CA VAL A 45 -25.09 -0.62 -2.30
C VAL A 45 -25.46 -0.31 -0.83
N HIS A 46 -26.63 0.31 -0.61
CA HIS A 46 -27.07 0.63 0.75
C HIS A 46 -27.36 -0.63 1.56
N ALA A 47 -28.10 -1.58 0.97
CA ALA A 47 -28.38 -2.87 1.59
C ALA A 47 -27.10 -3.65 1.90
N ALA A 48 -26.14 -3.69 0.96
CA ALA A 48 -24.84 -4.33 1.16
C ALA A 48 -24.07 -3.71 2.34
N SER A 49 -24.02 -2.39 2.41
CA SER A 49 -23.36 -1.67 3.52
C SER A 49 -23.96 -2.03 4.88
N LYS A 50 -25.30 -2.10 4.97
CA LYS A 50 -26.01 -2.45 6.21
C LYS A 50 -25.81 -3.91 6.61
N LYS A 51 -25.82 -4.82 5.64
CA LYS A 51 -25.64 -6.28 5.83
C LYS A 51 -24.22 -6.61 6.27
N TYR A 52 -23.22 -6.12 5.54
CA TYR A 52 -21.81 -6.47 5.77
C TYR A 52 -21.07 -5.51 6.73
N LYS A 53 -21.73 -4.45 7.23
CA LYS A 53 -21.15 -3.42 8.11
C LYS A 53 -19.90 -2.76 7.51
N ILE A 54 -19.98 -2.42 6.23
CA ILE A 54 -18.91 -1.78 5.46
C ILE A 54 -19.37 -0.39 5.05
N ASP A 55 -18.46 0.56 5.01
CA ASP A 55 -18.75 1.86 4.42
C ASP A 55 -19.20 1.76 2.96
N ARG A 56 -20.21 2.56 2.58
CA ARG A 56 -20.80 2.56 1.23
C ARG A 56 -19.77 2.91 0.15
N GLN A 57 -18.79 3.75 0.46
CA GLN A 57 -17.77 4.15 -0.49
C GLN A 57 -16.88 2.98 -0.88
N ASN A 58 -16.55 2.09 0.05
CA ASN A 58 -15.80 0.86 -0.26
C ASN A 58 -16.57 -0.02 -1.24
N VAL A 59 -17.87 -0.22 -1.00
CA VAL A 59 -18.74 -1.03 -1.87
C VAL A 59 -18.82 -0.41 -3.27
N ARG A 60 -18.98 0.92 -3.38
CA ARG A 60 -18.95 1.64 -4.66
C ARG A 60 -17.62 1.46 -5.38
N GLN A 61 -16.50 1.64 -4.68
CA GLN A 61 -15.17 1.48 -5.27
C GLN A 61 -14.93 0.06 -5.77
N TRP A 62 -15.35 -0.97 -5.03
CA TRP A 62 -15.22 -2.36 -5.49
C TRP A 62 -16.11 -2.63 -6.68
N LYS A 63 -17.34 -2.13 -6.68
CA LYS A 63 -18.27 -2.21 -7.82
C LYS A 63 -17.69 -1.55 -9.09
N ASN A 64 -17.01 -0.41 -8.95
CA ASN A 64 -16.35 0.26 -10.09
C ASN A 64 -15.10 -0.49 -10.57
N ASN A 65 -14.46 -1.29 -9.71
CA ASN A 65 -13.23 -2.02 -10.02
C ASN A 65 -13.42 -3.55 -10.13
N VAL A 66 -14.65 -4.03 -10.38
CA VAL A 66 -14.97 -5.47 -10.42
C VAL A 66 -14.09 -6.24 -11.40
N LYS A 67 -13.91 -5.70 -12.63
CA LYS A 67 -13.04 -6.32 -13.63
C LYS A 67 -11.62 -6.53 -13.10
N LYS A 68 -11.06 -5.54 -12.41
CA LYS A 68 -9.71 -5.63 -11.80
C LYS A 68 -9.67 -6.61 -10.63
N LEU A 69 -10.76 -6.75 -9.87
CA LEU A 69 -10.86 -7.73 -8.79
C LEU A 69 -10.91 -9.17 -9.31
N LEU A 70 -11.59 -9.42 -10.44
CA LEU A 70 -11.61 -10.72 -11.12
C LEU A 70 -10.22 -11.10 -11.64
N LEU A 71 -9.56 -10.21 -12.39
CA LEU A 71 -8.18 -10.41 -12.86
C LEU A 71 -7.20 -10.65 -11.71
N LEU A 72 -7.40 -9.96 -10.57
CA LEU A 72 -6.56 -10.15 -9.39
C LEU A 72 -6.75 -11.54 -8.77
N LYS A 73 -7.97 -12.07 -8.80
CA LYS A 73 -8.29 -13.42 -8.32
C LYS A 73 -7.69 -14.49 -9.24
N GLU A 74 -7.75 -14.30 -10.54
CA GLU A 74 -7.16 -15.22 -11.53
C GLU A 74 -5.63 -15.24 -11.46
N SER A 75 -5.00 -14.08 -11.25
CA SER A 75 -3.54 -13.93 -11.21
C SER A 75 -2.88 -14.25 -9.87
N SER A 76 -3.64 -14.66 -8.84
CA SER A 76 -3.07 -15.09 -7.57
C SER A 76 -2.63 -16.56 -7.63
N THR A 77 -1.32 -16.79 -7.76
CA THR A 77 -0.72 -18.14 -7.69
C THR A 77 -0.74 -18.70 -6.27
N ALA A 78 -0.79 -20.03 -6.16
CA ALA A 78 -0.95 -20.78 -4.92
C ALA A 78 0.13 -20.41 -3.88
N GLY A 79 -0.28 -19.74 -2.79
CA GLY A 79 0.61 -19.44 -1.67
C GLY A 79 0.11 -18.29 -0.79
N LYS A 80 -0.19 -17.12 -1.36
CA LYS A 80 -0.77 -15.96 -0.65
C LYS A 80 -1.56 -15.08 -1.62
N GLY A 81 -2.89 -15.03 -1.49
CA GLY A 81 -3.76 -14.22 -2.35
C GLY A 81 -3.44 -12.72 -2.28
N LYS A 82 -3.26 -12.06 -3.43
CA LYS A 82 -3.02 -10.61 -3.50
C LYS A 82 -4.27 -9.87 -3.05
N LYS A 83 -4.14 -8.99 -2.05
CA LYS A 83 -5.28 -8.18 -1.50
C LYS A 83 -5.45 -6.81 -2.16
N ARG A 84 -4.37 -6.28 -2.77
CA ARG A 84 -4.32 -4.95 -3.39
C ARG A 84 -4.47 -5.07 -4.90
N LEU A 85 -5.22 -4.14 -5.48
CA LEU A 85 -5.32 -4.00 -6.94
C LEU A 85 -3.96 -3.66 -7.55
N PRO A 86 -3.72 -4.01 -8.83
CA PRO A 86 -2.52 -3.56 -9.54
C PRO A 86 -2.41 -2.04 -9.50
N GLY A 87 -1.21 -1.52 -9.28
CA GLY A 87 -0.96 -0.08 -9.09
C GLY A 87 -1.38 0.47 -7.72
N GLY A 88 -1.91 -0.33 -6.80
CA GLY A 88 -2.32 0.14 -5.46
C GLY A 88 -1.16 0.43 -4.48
N GLY A 89 0.09 0.41 -4.94
CA GLY A 89 1.30 0.69 -4.17
C GLY A 89 1.98 1.99 -4.61
N ARG A 90 3.18 2.27 -4.06
CA ARG A 90 4.00 3.39 -4.52
C ARG A 90 4.39 3.16 -5.99
N GLN A 91 4.15 4.16 -6.82
CA GLN A 91 4.56 4.12 -8.23
C GLN A 91 6.08 4.28 -8.33
N LEU A 92 6.67 3.59 -9.30
CA LEU A 92 8.09 3.72 -9.62
C LEU A 92 8.32 4.98 -10.45
N SER A 93 9.40 5.71 -10.17
CA SER A 93 9.78 6.91 -10.92
C SER A 93 10.43 6.53 -12.25
N PHE A 94 11.35 5.56 -12.26
CA PHE A 94 12.13 5.15 -13.43
C PHE A 94 11.75 3.72 -13.83
N LYS A 95 10.58 3.57 -14.47
CA LYS A 95 10.01 2.23 -14.76
C LYS A 95 10.93 1.35 -15.60
N GLU A 96 11.60 1.92 -16.60
CA GLU A 96 12.46 1.19 -17.52
C GLU A 96 13.71 0.69 -16.79
N LEU A 97 14.44 1.58 -16.14
CA LEU A 97 15.58 1.24 -15.29
C LEU A 97 15.22 0.20 -14.21
N ASP A 98 14.11 0.38 -13.50
CA ASP A 98 13.66 -0.59 -12.49
C ASP A 98 13.33 -1.97 -13.11
N ASN A 99 12.80 -2.00 -14.34
CA ASN A 99 12.52 -3.25 -15.05
C ASN A 99 13.81 -3.97 -15.46
N GLU A 100 14.80 -3.23 -15.97
CA GLU A 100 16.11 -3.77 -16.33
C GLU A 100 16.88 -4.26 -15.11
N LEU A 101 16.91 -3.46 -14.04
CA LEU A 101 17.50 -3.84 -12.77
C LEU A 101 16.82 -5.11 -12.22
N ALA A 102 15.49 -5.20 -12.29
CA ALA A 102 14.76 -6.39 -11.88
C ALA A 102 15.09 -7.62 -12.75
N LYS A 103 15.29 -7.45 -14.06
CA LYS A 103 15.73 -8.52 -14.96
C LYS A 103 17.13 -9.00 -14.56
N TRP A 104 18.07 -8.09 -14.36
CA TRP A 104 19.43 -8.41 -13.90
C TRP A 104 19.42 -9.16 -12.55
N VAL A 105 18.63 -8.74 -11.58
CA VAL A 105 18.50 -9.44 -10.28
C VAL A 105 18.01 -10.88 -10.46
N ARG A 106 17.04 -11.12 -11.36
CA ARG A 106 16.54 -12.48 -11.64
C ARG A 106 17.65 -13.35 -12.25
N GLU A 107 18.41 -12.82 -13.21
CA GLU A 107 19.53 -13.54 -13.84
C GLU A 107 20.63 -13.90 -12.84
N GLN A 108 21.02 -12.97 -11.95
CA GLN A 108 22.01 -13.24 -10.91
C GLN A 108 21.54 -14.34 -9.95
N ARG A 109 20.25 -14.33 -9.58
CA ARG A 109 19.68 -15.37 -8.71
C ARG A 109 19.58 -16.73 -9.41
N GLN A 110 19.31 -16.78 -10.72
CA GLN A 110 19.36 -18.01 -11.50
C GLN A 110 20.77 -18.61 -11.52
N LYS A 111 21.79 -17.75 -11.59
CA LYS A 111 23.21 -18.11 -11.45
C LYS A 111 23.63 -18.47 -10.01
N LYS A 112 22.68 -18.51 -9.06
CA LYS A 112 22.89 -18.76 -7.62
C LYS A 112 23.80 -17.75 -6.92
N PHE A 113 24.01 -16.56 -7.49
CA PHE A 113 24.72 -15.49 -6.80
C PHE A 113 23.82 -14.82 -5.75
N LYS A 114 24.40 -14.55 -4.57
CA LYS A 114 23.72 -13.81 -3.52
C LYS A 114 23.72 -12.32 -3.87
N VAL A 115 22.55 -11.80 -4.25
CA VAL A 115 22.36 -10.37 -4.54
C VAL A 115 21.92 -9.63 -3.28
N SER A 116 22.81 -8.85 -2.68
CA SER A 116 22.53 -8.01 -1.50
C SER A 116 21.91 -6.65 -1.90
N ARG A 117 21.28 -5.96 -0.94
CA ARG A 117 20.73 -4.61 -1.16
C ARG A 117 21.78 -3.62 -1.68
N GLN A 118 22.99 -3.64 -1.11
CA GLN A 118 24.07 -2.75 -1.54
C GLN A 118 24.51 -3.01 -2.99
N ILE A 119 24.53 -4.27 -3.39
CA ILE A 119 24.84 -4.64 -4.78
C ILE A 119 23.76 -4.12 -5.73
N ILE A 120 22.48 -4.23 -5.36
CA ILE A 120 21.36 -3.70 -6.15
C ILE A 120 21.48 -2.18 -6.30
N GLN A 121 21.79 -1.47 -5.22
CA GLN A 121 21.97 -0.01 -5.25
C GLN A 121 23.10 0.41 -6.19
N ARG A 122 24.29 -0.21 -6.06
CA ARG A 122 25.41 0.07 -6.97
C ARG A 122 25.08 -0.25 -8.42
N GLN A 123 24.33 -1.32 -8.68
CA GLN A 123 23.92 -1.66 -10.03
C GLN A 123 22.92 -0.65 -10.59
N ALA A 124 21.99 -0.15 -9.77
CA ALA A 124 21.05 0.90 -10.16
C ALA A 124 21.76 2.21 -10.48
N GLU A 125 22.73 2.62 -9.64
CA GLU A 125 23.58 3.79 -9.88
C GLU A 125 24.38 3.64 -11.18
N LYS A 126 24.96 2.47 -11.42
CA LYS A 126 25.65 2.18 -12.69
C LYS A 126 24.72 2.31 -13.89
N MET A 127 23.56 1.65 -13.86
CA MET A 127 22.59 1.71 -14.96
C MET A 127 22.12 3.15 -15.22
N PHE A 128 21.88 3.92 -14.15
CA PHE A 128 21.50 5.33 -14.26
C PHE A 128 22.58 6.18 -14.91
N ASN A 129 23.85 5.99 -14.52
CA ASN A 129 24.97 6.75 -15.06
C ASN A 129 25.35 6.33 -16.50
N THR A 130 25.07 5.08 -16.89
CA THR A 130 25.38 4.57 -18.25
C THR A 130 24.43 5.13 -19.32
N GLU A 131 23.22 5.58 -18.96
CA GLU A 131 22.29 6.23 -19.91
C GLU A 131 22.80 7.59 -20.44
N GLU A 132 23.82 8.18 -19.80
CA GLU A 132 24.45 9.44 -20.22
C GLU A 132 25.64 9.23 -21.20
N GLU A 133 26.11 7.99 -21.39
CA GLU A 133 27.28 7.69 -22.25
C GLU A 133 26.87 7.23 -23.65
N GLY A 134 25.97 8.00 -24.27
CA GLY A 134 25.66 7.97 -25.71
C GLY A 134 25.98 9.29 -26.42
N THR A 135 26.41 10.31 -25.69
CA THR A 135 26.96 11.56 -26.24
C THR A 135 28.39 11.72 -25.77
N GLU A 136 29.30 11.39 -26.68
CA GLU A 136 30.71 11.69 -26.68
C GLU A 136 31.00 13.13 -26.19
N PHE A 137 31.62 13.28 -25.01
CA PHE A 137 32.58 14.35 -24.78
C PHE A 137 33.63 13.93 -23.74
N MET A 138 34.81 13.65 -24.26
CA MET A 138 36.08 13.65 -23.56
C MET A 138 36.29 14.97 -22.83
N VAL A 139 36.38 14.97 -21.49
CA VAL A 139 37.22 15.96 -20.77
C VAL A 139 37.83 15.37 -19.49
N CYS A 140 39.17 15.37 -19.51
CA CYS A 140 40.16 15.36 -18.43
C CYS A 140 40.13 14.27 -17.35
N VAL A 141 40.98 13.27 -17.60
CA VAL A 141 41.84 12.66 -16.59
C VAL A 141 42.63 13.75 -15.83
N GLU A 142 42.90 13.47 -14.55
CA GLU A 142 43.86 14.12 -13.63
C GLU A 142 43.34 15.27 -12.76
N CYS A 143 42.98 14.90 -11.53
CA CYS A 143 43.51 15.54 -10.31
C CYS A 143 43.45 14.51 -9.16
N PHE A 144 44.43 13.61 -9.13
CA PHE A 144 44.88 13.02 -7.87
C PHE A 144 45.39 14.20 -7.02
N GLY A 145 44.81 14.40 -5.84
CA GLY A 145 45.22 15.44 -4.90
C GLY A 145 45.28 14.87 -3.49
N LEU A 146 46.48 14.40 -3.14
CA LEU A 146 47.10 14.18 -1.82
C LEU A 146 46.20 13.95 -0.59
#